data_AF-A0A933E9W4-F1
#
_entry.id   AF-A0A933E9W4-F1
#
_cell.length_a   1.000
_cell.length_b   1.000
_cell.length_c   1.000
_cell.angle_alpha   90.00
_cell.angle_beta   90.00
_cell.angle_gamma   90.00
#
_symmetry.space_group_name_H-M   'P 1'
#
loop_
_entity.id
_entity.type
_entity.pdbx_description
1 polymer ?
#
loop_
_entity_poly.entity_id
_entity_poly.type
_entity_poly.pdbx_seq_one_letter_code
_entity_poly.pdbx_strand_id
1 'polypeptide(L)'
;VYPEEVEEELAKSALFKEACVIGRRAGRAEEVFAVVVVDPEAPAFQGPQGAGERQREAEREVARLCAGLADYKRVSGVYLWPGEALPRTTTLKHKREEIKEALRRAPGYGPGDF
;
A
#
# COMPACT_ATOMS: atom_id res chain seq x y z
N VAL A 1 -10.04 12.25 4.96
CA VAL A 1 -8.69 12.12 4.36
C VAL A 1 -8.86 12.02 2.86
N TYR A 2 -8.07 12.71 2.04
CA TYR A 2 -8.08 12.53 0.58
C TYR A 2 -7.04 11.46 0.23
N PRO A 3 -7.47 10.23 -0.15
CA PRO A 3 -6.54 9.14 -0.45
C PRO A 3 -5.63 9.47 -1.65
N GLU A 4 -6.12 10.30 -2.56
CA GLU A 4 -5.45 10.71 -3.80
C GLU A 4 -4.12 11.42 -3.53
N GLU A 5 -4.08 12.34 -2.56
CA GLU A 5 -2.82 13.04 -2.20
C GLU A 5 -1.75 12.05 -1.70
N VAL A 6 -2.16 11.02 -0.95
CA VAL A 6 -1.22 9.99 -0.47
C VAL A 6 -0.75 9.13 -1.64
N GLU A 7 -1.65 8.72 -2.54
CA GLU A 7 -1.31 7.97 -3.75
C GLU A 7 -0.33 8.74 -4.65
N GLU A 8 -0.50 10.06 -4.79
CA GLU A 8 0.41 10.95 -5.53
C GLU A 8 1.81 11.00 -4.92
N GLU A 9 1.93 11.05 -3.59
CA GLU A 9 3.24 10.97 -2.92
C GLU A 9 3.89 9.59 -3.10
N LEU A 10 3.11 8.51 -2.98
CA LEU A 10 3.61 7.14 -3.18
C LEU A 10 4.11 6.89 -4.59
N ALA A 11 3.46 7.49 -5.60
CA ALA A 11 3.84 7.38 -7.01
C ALA A 11 5.21 8.02 -7.33
N LYS A 12 5.78 8.82 -6.42
CA LYS A 12 7.14 9.38 -6.57
C LYS A 12 8.25 8.38 -6.25
N SER A 13 7.90 7.22 -5.67
CA SER A 13 8.88 6.19 -5.35
C SER A 13 9.38 5.47 -6.60
N ALA A 14 10.69 5.27 -6.71
CA ALA A 14 11.26 4.33 -7.67
C ALA A 14 11.15 2.86 -7.21
N LEU A 15 10.66 2.62 -5.98
CA LEU A 15 10.50 1.27 -5.44
C LEU A 15 9.11 0.69 -5.75
N PHE A 16 8.14 1.53 -6.05
CA PHE A 16 6.75 1.12 -6.26
C PHE A 16 6.36 1.29 -7.72
N LYS A 17 5.96 0.19 -8.36
CA LYS A 17 5.38 0.20 -9.70
C LYS A 17 3.96 0.77 -9.70
N GLU A 18 3.21 0.50 -8.63
CA GLU A 18 1.82 0.89 -8.48
C GLU A 18 1.48 1.01 -6.99
N ALA A 19 0.64 1.97 -6.63
CA ALA A 19 0.18 2.17 -5.27
C ALA A 19 -1.32 2.51 -5.25
N CYS A 20 -2.04 1.98 -4.28
CA CYS A 20 -3.42 2.31 -3.99
C CYS A 20 -3.57 2.49 -2.48
N VAL A 21 -4.35 3.48 -2.08
CA VAL A 21 -4.71 3.69 -0.69
C VAL A 21 -6.14 3.24 -0.47
N ILE A 22 -6.36 2.58 0.65
CA ILE A 22 -7.67 2.18 1.15
C ILE A 22 -7.81 2.61 2.61
N GLY A 23 -9.04 2.78 3.06
CA GLY A 23 -9.34 2.96 4.46
C GLY A 23 -9.29 1.62 5.21
N ARG A 24 -8.63 1.62 6.37
CA ARG A 24 -8.59 0.52 7.32
C ARG A 24 -9.30 0.93 8.60
N ARG A 25 -10.16 0.07 9.13
CA ARG A 25 -10.85 0.28 10.40
C ARG A 25 -9.87 0.20 11.56
N ALA A 26 -9.85 1.26 12.38
CA ALA A 26 -9.11 1.34 13.63
C ALA A 26 -10.08 1.75 14.75
N GLY A 27 -10.76 0.77 15.35
CA GLY A 27 -11.77 1.01 16.37
C GLY A 27 -12.98 1.78 15.82
N ARG A 28 -13.17 3.03 16.26
CA ARG A 28 -14.23 3.94 15.75
C ARG A 28 -13.76 4.87 14.64
N ALA A 29 -12.47 4.83 14.29
CA ALA A 29 -11.86 5.65 13.25
C ALA A 29 -11.52 4.81 12.01
N GLU A 30 -11.20 5.51 10.94
CA GLU A 30 -10.64 4.95 9.71
C GLU A 30 -9.26 5.56 9.49
N GLU A 31 -8.28 4.71 9.22
CA GLU A 31 -6.90 5.07 8.96
C GLU A 31 -6.52 4.79 7.51
N VAL A 32 -5.50 5.48 7.03
CA VAL A 32 -4.94 5.30 5.69
C VAL A 32 -4.09 4.03 5.66
N PHE A 33 -4.37 3.12 4.72
CA PHE A 33 -3.59 1.90 4.53
C PHE A 33 -3.11 1.81 3.08
N ALA A 34 -1.81 1.63 2.88
CA ALA A 34 -1.21 1.59 1.55
C ALA A 34 -1.08 0.15 1.05
N VAL A 35 -1.49 -0.07 -0.20
CA VAL A 35 -1.31 -1.31 -0.92
C VAL A 35 -0.40 -1.01 -2.09
N VAL A 36 0.78 -1.63 -2.14
CA VAL A 36 1.81 -1.29 -3.12
C VAL A 36 2.26 -2.53 -3.89
N VAL A 37 2.49 -2.35 -5.17
CA VAL A 37 3.17 -3.31 -6.04
C VAL A 37 4.61 -2.85 -6.16
N VAL A 38 5.56 -3.72 -5.78
CA VAL A 38 6.98 -3.41 -5.92
C VAL A 38 7.39 -3.38 -7.39
N ASP A 39 8.30 -2.48 -7.73
CA ASP A 39 8.95 -2.53 -9.04
C ASP A 39 9.97 -3.69 -9.06
N PRO A 40 9.81 -4.69 -9.96
CA PRO A 40 10.77 -5.80 -10.07
C PRO A 40 12.18 -5.33 -10.47
N GLU A 41 12.29 -4.16 -11.11
CA GLU A 41 13.58 -3.57 -11.50
C GLU A 41 14.22 -2.72 -10.39
N ALA A 42 13.52 -2.50 -9.27
CA ALA A 42 14.07 -1.74 -8.16
C ALA A 42 15.22 -2.52 -7.48
N PRO A 43 16.46 -2.00 -7.46
CA PRO A 43 17.60 -2.71 -6.89
C PRO A 43 17.41 -3.08 -5.41
N ALA A 44 16.64 -2.28 -4.68
CA ALA A 44 16.32 -2.54 -3.27
C ALA A 44 15.47 -3.80 -3.05
N PHE A 45 14.87 -4.37 -4.10
CA PHE A 45 14.13 -5.63 -4.06
C PHE A 45 14.78 -6.75 -4.90
N GLN A 46 15.90 -6.44 -5.58
CA GLN A 46 16.68 -7.41 -6.34
C GLN A 46 17.72 -8.07 -5.43
N GLY A 47 17.40 -9.26 -4.92
CA GLY A 47 18.32 -10.05 -4.11
C GLY A 47 17.62 -11.15 -3.30
N PRO A 48 18.39 -11.95 -2.53
CA PRO A 48 17.85 -13.02 -1.68
C PRO A 48 17.12 -12.50 -0.43
N GLN A 49 16.68 -11.24 -0.44
CA GLN A 49 16.00 -10.61 0.69
C GLN A 49 14.73 -11.39 1.04
N GLY A 50 14.58 -11.65 2.34
CA GLY A 50 13.38 -12.30 2.86
C GLY A 50 12.16 -11.39 2.72
N ALA A 51 10.96 -11.98 2.71
CA ALA A 51 9.71 -11.22 2.63
C ALA A 51 9.61 -10.12 3.72
N GLY A 52 10.10 -10.39 4.94
CA GLY A 52 10.11 -9.41 6.03
C GLY A 52 11.08 -8.24 5.83
N GLU A 53 12.17 -8.41 5.07
CA GLU A 53 13.07 -7.30 4.74
C GLU A 53 12.45 -6.39 3.69
N ARG A 54 11.86 -6.97 2.64
CA ARG A 54 11.14 -6.20 1.61
C ARG A 54 9.98 -5.41 2.23
N GLN A 55 9.25 -6.02 3.15
CA GLN A 55 8.17 -5.35 3.89
C GLN A 55 8.71 -4.13 4.66
N ARG A 56 9.81 -4.29 5.41
CA ARG A 56 10.42 -3.18 6.15
C ARG A 56 10.94 -2.06 5.24
N GLU A 57 11.50 -2.42 4.10
CA GLU A 57 11.98 -1.43 3.12
C GLU A 57 10.82 -0.60 2.55
N ALA A 58 9.72 -1.26 2.18
CA ALA A 58 8.52 -0.58 1.72
C ALA A 58 7.92 0.33 2.80
N GLU A 59 7.85 -0.12 4.05
CA GLU A 59 7.38 0.70 5.17
C GLU A 59 8.25 1.94 5.38
N ARG A 60 9.59 1.82 5.29
CA ARG A 60 10.50 2.97 5.39
C ARG A 60 10.29 3.96 4.25
N GLU A 61 10.14 3.47 3.03
CA GLU A 61 9.94 4.33 1.86
C GLU A 61 8.61 5.07 1.93
N VAL A 62 7.53 4.38 2.31
CA VAL A 62 6.22 5.01 2.55
C VAL A 62 6.33 6.09 3.64
N ALA A 63 6.97 5.78 4.76
CA ALA A 63 7.16 6.74 5.85
C ALA A 63 7.97 7.97 5.40
N ARG A 64 8.99 7.77 4.56
CA ARG A 64 9.81 8.85 3.97
C ARG A 64 8.99 9.75 3.06
N LEU A 65 8.19 9.16 2.16
CA LEU A 65 7.36 9.90 1.20
C LEU A 65 6.23 10.67 1.91
N CYS A 66 5.62 10.05 2.92
CA CYS A 66 4.51 10.67 3.66
C CYS A 66 4.97 11.55 4.84
N ALA A 67 6.28 11.75 5.06
CA ALA A 67 6.81 12.51 6.20
C ALA A 67 6.32 13.97 6.24
N GLY A 68 6.08 14.57 5.07
CA GLY A 68 5.56 15.94 4.94
C GLY A 68 4.04 16.06 5.02
N LEU A 69 3.31 14.95 5.10
CA LEU A 69 1.85 14.97 5.20
C LEU A 69 1.41 15.17 6.66
N ALA A 70 0.25 15.82 6.83
CA ALA A 70 -0.34 16.02 8.15
C ALA A 70 -0.61 14.67 8.85
N ASP A 71 -0.51 14.65 10.18
CA ASP A 71 -0.58 13.45 11.02
C ASP A 71 -1.77 12.54 10.73
N TYR A 72 -2.94 13.11 10.44
CA TYR A 72 -4.17 12.38 10.12
C TYR A 72 -4.19 11.75 8.71
N LYS A 73 -3.19 12.03 7.88
CA LYS A 73 -2.98 11.41 6.55
C LYS A 73 -1.89 10.34 6.59
N ARG A 74 -1.26 10.10 7.75
CA ARG A 74 -0.18 9.11 7.86
C ARG A 74 -0.72 7.71 7.57
N VAL A 75 0.03 6.98 6.75
CA VAL A 75 -0.21 5.58 6.44
C VAL A 75 0.02 4.75 7.71
N SER A 76 -0.99 4.01 8.17
CA SER A 76 -0.90 3.16 9.37
C SER A 76 -0.37 1.76 9.09
N GLY A 77 -0.25 1.38 7.83
CA GLY A 77 0.39 0.13 7.42
C GLY A 77 0.53 0.02 5.91
N VAL A 78 1.44 -0.86 5.50
CA VAL A 78 1.73 -1.15 4.10
C VAL A 78 1.49 -2.63 3.85
N TYR A 79 0.85 -2.96 2.73
CA TYR A 79 0.78 -4.32 2.21
C TYR A 79 1.47 -4.40 0.88
N LEU A 80 2.45 -5.31 0.77
CA LEU A 80 3.05 -5.68 -0.49
C LEU A 80 2.11 -6.62 -1.25
N TRP A 81 1.57 -6.12 -2.36
CA TRP A 81 0.71 -6.90 -3.23
C TRP A 81 1.52 -8.01 -3.92
N PRO A 82 1.05 -9.28 -3.89
CA PRO A 82 1.81 -10.39 -4.44
C PRO A 82 1.72 -10.50 -5.97
N GLY A 83 0.73 -9.86 -6.61
CA GLY A 83 0.56 -9.85 -8.06
C GLY A 83 1.40 -8.76 -8.75
N GLU A 84 1.52 -8.84 -10.07
CA GLU A 84 2.27 -7.85 -10.87
C GLU A 84 1.58 -6.50 -11.07
N ALA A 85 0.27 -6.43 -10.76
CA ALA A 85 -0.57 -5.25 -10.84
C ALA A 85 -1.77 -5.38 -9.89
N LEU A 86 -2.32 -4.24 -9.46
CA LEU A 86 -3.56 -4.20 -8.70
C LEU A 86 -4.78 -4.48 -9.59
N PRO A 87 -5.88 -5.03 -9.03
CA PRO A 87 -7.16 -5.15 -9.73
C PRO A 87 -7.64 -3.81 -10.28
N ARG A 88 -7.94 -3.75 -11.59
CA ARG A 88 -8.42 -2.55 -12.28
C ARG A 88 -9.75 -2.77 -13.00
N THR A 89 -10.51 -1.69 -13.13
CA THR A 89 -11.71 -1.62 -13.98
C THR A 89 -11.33 -1.52 -15.46
N THR A 90 -12.31 -1.62 -16.36
CA THR A 90 -12.12 -1.31 -17.79
C THR A 90 -11.65 0.12 -18.05
N THR A 91 -11.94 1.04 -17.11
CA THR A 91 -11.45 2.43 -17.13
C THR A 91 -10.09 2.62 -16.47
N LEU A 92 -9.36 1.53 -16.18
CA LEU A 92 -8.04 1.50 -15.52
C LEU A 92 -8.01 1.98 -14.06
N LYS A 93 -9.14 2.38 -13.47
CA LYS A 93 -9.22 2.70 -12.04
C LYS A 93 -9.04 1.46 -11.17
N HIS A 94 -8.33 1.58 -10.04
CA HIS A 94 -8.21 0.51 -9.05
C HIS A 94 -9.58 0.08 -8.51
N LYS A 95 -9.82 -1.23 -8.48
CA LYS A 95 -11.01 -1.83 -7.88
C LYS A 95 -10.76 -2.03 -6.37
N ARG A 96 -10.91 -0.94 -5.61
CA ARG A 96 -10.62 -0.92 -4.16
C ARG A 96 -11.36 -2.01 -3.38
N GLU A 97 -12.60 -2.34 -3.75
CA GLU A 97 -13.34 -3.43 -3.09
C GLU A 97 -12.75 -4.81 -3.36
N GLU A 98 -12.27 -5.11 -4.58
CA GLU A 98 -11.57 -6.38 -4.87
C GLU A 98 -10.22 -6.45 -4.13
N ILE A 99 -9.52 -5.32 -4.00
CA ILE A 99 -8.28 -5.22 -3.21
C ILE A 99 -8.57 -5.53 -1.72
N LYS A 100 -9.61 -4.92 -1.15
CA LYS A 100 -10.03 -5.19 0.23
C LYS A 100 -10.43 -6.65 0.44
N GLU A 101 -11.18 -7.24 -0.49
CA GLU A 101 -11.54 -8.66 -0.41
C GLU A 101 -10.32 -9.58 -0.42
N ALA A 102 -9.32 -9.29 -1.26
CA ALA A 102 -8.07 -10.02 -1.27
C ALA A 102 -7.31 -9.86 0.06
N LEU A 103 -7.24 -8.64 0.60
CA LEU A 103 -6.62 -8.38 1.90
C LEU A 103 -7.30 -9.13 3.04
N ARG A 104 -8.64 -9.16 3.10
CA ARG A 104 -9.38 -9.92 4.13
C ARG A 104 -9.06 -11.43 4.12
N ARG A 105 -8.49 -11.96 3.03
CA ARG A 105 -8.03 -13.36 2.90
C ARG A 105 -6.53 -13.51 3.11
N ALA A 106 -5.77 -12.41 3.16
CA ALA A 106 -4.33 -12.44 3.35
C ALA A 106 -3.97 -12.71 4.83
N PRO A 107 -2.86 -13.42 5.10
CA PRO A 107 -2.39 -13.61 6.47
C PRO A 107 -2.16 -12.29 7.18
N GLY A 108 -2.63 -12.18 8.43
CA GLY A 108 -2.47 -10.99 9.26
C GLY A 108 -3.58 -9.93 9.14
N TYR A 109 -4.57 -10.17 8.28
CA TYR A 109 -5.73 -9.29 8.08
C TYR A 109 -7.02 -10.09 8.15
N GLY A 110 -8.11 -9.46 8.60
CA GLY A 110 -9.42 -10.10 8.71
C GLY A 110 -10.59 -9.21 8.27
N PRO A 111 -11.82 -9.75 8.34
CA PRO A 111 -13.03 -9.03 7.91
C PRO A 111 -13.32 -7.74 8.68
N GLY A 112 -12.72 -7.57 9.86
CA GLY A 112 -12.86 -6.38 10.68
C GLY A 112 -11.95 -5.23 10.27
N ASP A 113 -10.91 -5.48 9.47
CA ASP A 113 -9.89 -4.48 9.09
C ASP A 113 -10.35 -3.58 7.95
N PHE A 114 -11.14 -4.08 6.99
CA PHE A 114 -11.46 -3.39 5.73
C PHE A 114 -12.91 -3.52 5.32
#